data_AF-A0A8W8JRV5-F1
#
_entry.id   AF-A0A8W8JRV5-F1
#
_cell.length_a   1.000
_cell.length_b   1.000
_cell.length_c   1.000
_cell.angle_alpha   90.00
_cell.angle_beta   90.00
_cell.angle_gamma   90.00
#
_symmetry.space_group_name_H-M   'P 1'
#
loop_
_entity.id
_entity.type
_entity.pdbx_description
1 polymer ?
#
loop_
_entity_poly.entity_id
_entity_poly.type
_entity_poly.pdbx_seq_one_letter_code
_entity_poly.pdbx_strand_id
1 'polypeptide(L)' 'FDRGDGKTVSWSFTGKLMGIKWKYIGICVDQATGTTTTSVRNSRDGSVEHCLRDLFQKLGARQEL' A
#
# COMPACT_ATOMS: atom_id res chain seq x y z
N PHE A 1 -3.82 2.58 10.10
CA PHE A 1 -4.29 1.33 10.75
C PHE A 1 -3.34 1.04 11.89
N ASP A 2 -3.87 0.92 13.10
CA ASP A 2 -3.06 0.62 14.28
C ASP A 2 -2.60 -0.84 14.25
N ARG A 3 -1.31 -1.08 14.48
CA ARG A 3 -0.70 -2.41 14.51
C ARG A 3 -0.41 -2.86 15.96
N GLY A 4 -0.75 -2.05 16.96
CA GLY A 4 -0.31 -2.21 18.35
C GLY A 4 1.08 -1.60 18.60
N ASP A 5 1.41 -1.38 19.89
CA ASP A 5 2.70 -0.84 20.36
C ASP A 5 3.13 0.49 19.73
N GLY A 6 2.17 1.36 19.39
CA GLY A 6 2.45 2.63 18.71
C GLY A 6 2.94 2.48 17.26
N LYS A 7 2.89 1.27 16.69
CA LYS A 7 3.24 1.01 15.31
C LYS A 7 2.01 1.18 14.43
N THR A 8 2.21 1.78 13.26
CA THR A 8 1.09 2.02 12.34
C THR A 8 1.40 1.57 10.93
N VAL A 9 0.34 1.15 10.23
CA VAL A 9 0.32 1.06 8.77
C VAL A 9 -0.33 2.33 8.24
N SER A 10 0.39 3.01 7.36
CA SER A 10 -0.04 4.24 6.70
C SER A 10 -0.20 3.98 5.19
N TRP A 11 -1.12 4.70 4.56
CA TRP A 11 -1.28 4.67 3.11
C TRP A 11 -1.60 6.05 2.57
N SER A 12 -1.19 6.29 1.34
CA SER A 12 -1.52 7.47 0.56
C SER A 12 -1.84 7.05 -0.87
N PHE A 13 -2.52 7.93 -1.60
CA PHE A 13 -2.69 7.75 -3.04
C PHE A 13 -2.46 9.08 -3.75
N THR A 14 -2.06 8.99 -5.02
CA THR A 14 -2.00 10.15 -5.91
C THR A 14 -2.57 9.81 -7.28
N GLY A 15 -3.34 10.74 -7.84
CA GLY A 15 -3.86 10.64 -9.21
C GLY A 15 -2.87 11.28 -10.17
N LYS A 16 -2.49 10.56 -11.23
CA LYS A 16 -1.58 11.08 -12.25
C LYS A 16 -2.02 10.62 -13.64
N LEU A 17 -1.84 11.51 -14.61
CA LEU A 17 -1.94 11.16 -16.02
C LEU A 17 -0.71 10.34 -16.42
N MET A 18 -0.92 9.10 -16.88
CA MET A 18 0.12 8.20 -17.37
C MET A 18 -0.18 7.85 -18.84
N GLY A 19 0.49 8.55 -19.75
CA GLY A 19 0.12 8.55 -21.17
C GLY A 19 -1.22 9.26 -21.37
N ILE A 20 -2.18 8.59 -22.00
CA ILE A 20 -3.56 9.10 -22.21
C ILE A 20 -4.56 8.63 -21.14
N LYS A 21 -4.10 7.91 -20.11
CA LYS A 21 -4.96 7.31 -19.08
C LYS A 21 -4.75 7.99 -17.73
N TRP A 22 -5.84 8.34 -17.06
CA TRP A 22 -5.79 8.71 -15.64
C TRP A 22 -5.58 7.46 -14.79
N LYS A 23 -4.60 7.50 -13.89
CA LYS A 23 -4.22 6.39 -13.02
C LYS A 23 -4.09 6.87 -11.58
N TYR A 24 -4.38 5.97 -10.65
CA TYR A 24 -4.17 6.17 -9.23
C TYR A 24 -3.01 5.29 -8.77
N ILE A 25 -2.07 5.92 -8.08
CA ILE A 25 -0.89 5.29 -7.51
C ILE A 25 -1.12 5.24 -6.00
N GLY A 26 -1.32 4.05 -5.43
CA GLY A 26 -1.42 3.83 -3.99
C GLY A 26 -0.05 3.43 -3.44
N ILE A 27 0.33 4.02 -2.31
CA ILE A 27 1.58 3.75 -1.59
C ILE A 27 1.23 3.41 -0.14
N CYS A 28 1.72 2.28 0.36
CA CYS A 28 1.41 1.76 1.68
C CYS A 28 2.71 1.41 2.39
N VAL A 29 2.82 1.85 3.62
CA VAL A 29 4.02 1.74 4.43
C VAL A 29 3.64 1.18 5.78
N ASP A 30 4.26 0.07 6.13
CA ASP A 30 4.28 -0.43 7.50
C ASP A 30 5.43 0.25 8.26
N GLN A 31 5.12 1.13 9.21
CA GLN A 31 6.13 1.89 9.95
C GLN A 31 6.94 1.01 10.91
N ALA A 32 6.43 -0.17 11.28
CA ALA A 32 7.15 -1.11 12.15
C ALA A 32 8.37 -1.74 11.45
N THR A 33 8.23 -2.08 10.18
CA THR A 33 9.25 -2.83 9.42
C THR A 33 9.88 -2.02 8.30
N GLY A 34 9.36 -0.82 8.00
CA GLY A 34 9.72 -0.03 6.82
C GLY A 34 9.24 -0.64 5.51
N THR A 35 8.47 -1.73 5.54
CA THR A 35 8.01 -2.40 4.33
C THR A 35 7.07 -1.48 3.56
N THR A 36 7.40 -1.27 2.29
CA THR A 36 6.61 -0.41 1.39
C THR A 36 6.10 -1.22 0.20
N THR A 37 4.85 -0.96 -0.18
CA THR A 37 4.23 -1.47 -1.40
C THR A 37 3.60 -0.34 -2.19
N THR A 38 3.58 -0.52 -3.50
CA THR A 38 3.00 0.44 -4.44
C THR A 38 2.09 -0.29 -5.40
N SER A 39 0.90 0.24 -5.66
CA SER A 39 -0.01 -0.29 -6.66
C SER A 39 -0.51 0.81 -7.61
N VAL A 40 -0.68 0.48 -8.89
CA VAL A 40 -1.19 1.41 -9.91
C VAL A 40 -2.47 0.86 -10.50
N ARG A 41 -3.57 1.60 -10.37
CA ARG A 41 -4.92 1.16 -10.76
C ARG A 41 -5.72 2.28 -11.44
N ASN A 42 -6.88 1.92 -12.00
CA ASN A 42 -7.80 2.86 -12.63
C ASN A 42 -8.74 3.55 -11.64
N SER A 43 -8.85 3.02 -10.41
CA SER A 43 -9.66 3.59 -9.33
C SER A 43 -8.80 3.92 -8.12
N ARG A 44 -9.25 4.91 -7.34
CA ARG A 44 -8.61 5.35 -6.11
C ARG A 44 -8.64 4.24 -5.07
N ASP A 45 -9.82 3.71 -4.79
CA ASP A 45 -10.07 2.58 -3.89
C ASP A 45 -9.19 1.37 -4.24
N GLY A 46 -9.20 0.94 -5.51
CA GLY A 46 -8.41 -0.20 -5.96
C GLY A 46 -6.91 0.03 -5.80
N SER A 47 -6.42 1.26 -5.98
CA SER A 47 -5.01 1.56 -5.75
C SER A 47 -4.59 1.38 -4.29
N VAL A 48 -5.48 1.68 -3.34
CA VAL A 48 -5.24 1.48 -1.91
C VAL A 48 -5.43 0.03 -1.51
N GLU A 49 -6.50 -0.62 -1.98
CA GLU A 49 -6.82 -2.02 -1.67
C GLU A 49 -5.67 -2.95 -2.08
N HIS A 50 -5.23 -2.87 -3.34
CA HIS A 50 -4.14 -3.73 -3.82
C HIS A 50 -2.83 -3.43 -3.10
N CYS A 51 -2.58 -2.16 -2.82
CA CYS A 51 -1.39 -1.75 -2.10
C CYS A 51 -1.34 -2.33 -0.68
N LEU A 52 -2.44 -2.27 0.06
CA LEU A 52 -2.57 -2.85 1.39
C LEU A 52 -2.52 -4.38 1.36
N ARG A 53 -3.19 -5.01 0.38
CA ARG A 53 -3.16 -6.46 0.18
C ARG A 53 -1.72 -6.95 0.00
N ASP A 54 -0.98 -6.31 -0.91
CA ASP A 54 0.43 -6.66 -1.18
C ASP A 54 1.30 -6.45 0.07
N LEU A 55 1.02 -5.41 0.86
CA LEU A 55 1.74 -5.13 2.10
C LEU A 55 1.54 -6.25 3.12
N PHE A 56 0.29 -6.63 3.37
CA PHE A 56 -0.02 -7.69 4.33
C PHE A 56 0.47 -9.06 3.88
N GLN A 57 0.46 -9.36 2.58
CA GLN A 57 1.08 -10.58 2.06
C GLN A 57 2.58 -10.63 2.33
N LYS A 58 3.30 -9.52 2.09
CA LYS A 58 4.74 -9.43 2.40
C LYS A 58 5.03 -9.56 3.90
N LEU A 59 4.17 -9.00 4.75
CA LEU A 59 4.32 -9.10 6.20
C LEU A 59 4.05 -10.52 6.70
N GLY A 60 3.01 -11.18 6.19
CA GLY A 60 2.68 -12.57 6.52
C GLY A 60 3.79 -13.53 6.14
N ALA A 61 4.29 -13.46 4.90
CA ALA A 61 5.39 -14.30 4.42
C ALA A 61 6.71 -14.13 5.22
N ARG A 62 6.86 -13.00 5.94
CA ARG A 62 8.01 -12.72 6.81
C ARG A 62 7.88 -13.31 8.21
N GLN A 63 6.65 -13.55 8.68
CA GLN A 63 6.39 -14.15 9.99
C GLN A 63 6.53 -15.68 9.95
N GLU A 64 6.46 -16.28 8.76
CA GLU A 64 6.61 -17.71 8.52
C GLU A 64 8.07 -18.16 8.32
N LEU A 65 9.04 -17.24 8.49
CA LEU A 65 10.49 -17.45 8.42
C LEU A 65 11.13 -17.26 9.79
#